data_AF-A0A6P5XGK7-F1
#
_entry.id   AF-A0A6P5XGK7-F1
#
_cell.length_a   1.000
_cell.length_b   1.000
_cell.length_c   1.000
_cell.angle_alpha   90.00
_cell.angle_beta   90.00
_cell.angle_gamma   90.00
#
_symmetry.space_group_name_H-M   'P 1'
#
loop_
_entity.id
_entity.type
_entity.pdbx_description
1 polymer ?
#
loop_
_entity_poly.entity_id
_entity_poly.type
_entity_poly.pdbx_seq_one_letter_code
_entity_poly.pdbx_strand_id
1 'polypeptide(L)'
;MVVEDQVSGTIVNEEIPDATFESTEVDSGFRFFVENGFANKIRKSTSEDSIIRASFFSGMGQNLGLVEKTKIVAIHKNLNPSCSGKVRAQSFQVFAKAVADKRGGDANLKYAWYGASRDEICEILIHGFSWYRKAAGNIDCSRRCISLSPAKFSFDSVLSSEVDETGLRHLLLCRVILGKQEVVTDSNQFHPSSPEFDSGVDDLSAPRKYIVWSAYMNSHILPCYIISFEAPYLRDSKGLLEANTIQPRSPWMSFPKLISMLSRFLGPSDMASLNKQYADFQEKKITRPQLIQSVKEIAGNQLLAAVVNLYINESAGTSS
;
A
#
# COMPACT_ATOMS: atom_id res chain seq x y z
N MET A 1 -31.74 -4.20 69.18
CA MET A 1 -31.40 -2.92 69.82
C MET A 1 -30.52 -2.16 68.85
N VAL A 2 -31.07 -1.10 68.24
CA VAL A 2 -30.40 0.04 67.56
C VAL A 2 -29.60 -0.29 66.28
N VAL A 3 -29.58 0.46 65.18
CA VAL A 3 -30.43 1.40 64.41
C VAL A 3 -29.66 1.55 63.08
N GLU A 4 -30.40 1.86 62.02
CA GLU A 4 -30.02 2.18 60.65
C GLU A 4 -28.68 2.92 60.46
N ASP A 5 -28.02 2.69 59.32
CA ASP A 5 -27.72 3.83 58.45
C ASP A 5 -27.68 3.42 56.96
N GLN A 6 -28.52 4.10 56.19
CA GLN A 6 -28.59 4.08 54.73
C GLN A 6 -27.66 5.18 54.22
N VAL A 7 -26.68 4.85 53.37
CA VAL A 7 -25.92 5.86 52.63
C VAL A 7 -26.11 5.64 51.14
N SER A 8 -26.94 6.52 50.56
CA SER A 8 -26.99 6.80 49.12
C SER A 8 -25.65 7.36 48.65
N GLY A 9 -25.02 6.69 47.69
CA GLY A 9 -23.90 7.23 46.92
C GLY A 9 -24.37 7.50 45.49
N THR A 10 -24.58 8.76 45.16
CA THR A 10 -24.87 9.24 43.81
C THR A 10 -23.67 8.97 42.90
N ILE A 11 -23.81 8.13 41.88
CA ILE A 11 -22.79 7.99 40.83
C ILE A 11 -22.92 9.21 39.92
N VAL A 12 -21.97 10.13 40.05
CA VAL A 12 -21.82 11.28 39.15
C VAL A 12 -21.34 10.73 37.80
N ASN A 13 -22.19 10.84 36.79
CA ASN A 13 -21.81 10.65 35.39
C ASN A 13 -20.84 11.78 35.01
N GLU A 14 -19.54 11.52 35.03
CA GLU A 14 -18.58 12.33 34.28
C GLU A 14 -18.70 11.95 32.80
N GLU A 15 -19.47 12.75 32.06
CA GLU A 15 -19.42 12.81 30.60
C GLU A 15 -17.97 13.08 30.16
N ILE A 16 -17.38 12.09 29.50
CA ILE A 16 -16.14 12.27 28.74
C ILE A 16 -16.47 13.22 27.58
N PRO A 17 -15.77 14.35 27.41
CA PRO A 17 -16.08 15.27 26.34
C PRO A 17 -15.84 14.61 24.98
N ASP A 18 -16.91 14.54 24.21
CA ASP A 18 -16.99 14.13 22.82
C ASP A 18 -15.92 14.88 22.01
N ALA A 19 -14.83 14.17 21.69
CA ALA A 19 -13.83 14.65 20.77
C ALA A 19 -14.47 14.66 19.39
N THR A 20 -15.13 15.77 19.10
CA THR A 20 -15.65 16.18 17.80
C THR A 20 -14.77 15.62 16.67
N PHE A 21 -15.31 14.60 16.02
CA PHE A 21 -14.79 14.05 14.79
C PHE A 21 -15.01 15.11 13.72
N GLU A 22 -14.08 16.07 13.60
CA GLU A 22 -14.04 16.99 12.48
C GLU A 22 -14.00 16.13 11.21
N SER A 23 -15.12 16.14 10.49
CA SER A 23 -15.30 15.45 9.23
C SER A 23 -14.45 16.17 8.17
N THR A 24 -13.14 15.92 8.17
CA THR A 24 -12.29 16.23 7.03
C THR A 24 -12.75 15.37 5.88
N GLU A 25 -13.19 16.01 4.80
CA GLU A 25 -13.59 15.38 3.54
C GLU A 25 -12.67 14.20 3.22
N VAL A 26 -13.24 12.99 3.28
CA VAL A 26 -12.51 11.78 2.91
C VAL A 26 -12.32 11.84 1.41
N ASP A 27 -11.12 12.25 0.99
CA ASP A 27 -10.68 12.15 -0.39
C ASP A 27 -10.92 10.71 -0.86
N SER A 28 -11.86 10.57 -1.80
CA SER A 28 -12.50 9.28 -2.10
C SER A 28 -11.50 8.19 -2.52
N GLY A 29 -10.32 8.58 -3.01
CA GLY A 29 -9.22 7.68 -3.38
C GLY A 29 -8.54 6.97 -2.20
N PHE A 30 -8.57 7.53 -0.99
CA PHE A 30 -7.86 6.97 0.18
C PHE A 30 -8.77 6.29 1.22
N ARG A 31 -10.08 6.26 0.94
CA ARG A 31 -11.10 5.72 1.85
C ARG A 31 -10.78 4.31 2.35
N PHE A 32 -10.25 3.45 1.49
CA PHE A 32 -9.88 2.08 1.86
C PHE A 32 -8.82 2.02 2.97
N PHE A 33 -7.80 2.89 2.93
CA PHE A 33 -6.77 2.90 3.97
C PHE A 33 -7.34 3.31 5.33
N VAL A 34 -8.25 4.29 5.31
CA VAL A 34 -8.92 4.78 6.51
C VAL A 34 -9.84 3.72 7.10
N GLU A 35 -10.64 3.06 6.27
CA GLU A 35 -11.52 1.95 6.68
C GLU A 35 -10.74 0.76 7.26
N ASN A 36 -9.49 0.56 6.82
CA ASN A 36 -8.62 -0.52 7.30
C ASN A 36 -7.61 -0.09 8.37
N GLY A 37 -7.92 0.98 9.10
CA GLY A 37 -7.29 1.30 10.37
C GLY A 37 -6.14 2.29 10.31
N PHE A 38 -5.96 2.97 9.18
CA PHE A 38 -5.07 4.12 9.11
C PHE A 38 -5.84 5.39 9.45
N ALA A 39 -5.15 6.35 10.05
CA ALA A 39 -5.66 7.70 10.20
C ALA A 39 -5.97 8.31 8.83
N ASN A 40 -6.85 9.32 8.85
CA ASN A 40 -6.86 10.32 7.81
C ASN A 40 -5.45 10.88 7.58
N LYS A 41 -5.25 11.43 6.38
CA LYS A 41 -3.99 12.04 5.97
C LYS A 41 -3.39 12.89 7.10
N ILE A 42 -2.15 12.59 7.48
CA ILE A 42 -1.46 13.34 8.52
C ILE A 42 -1.36 14.80 8.05
N ARG A 43 -1.61 15.74 8.96
CA ARG A 43 -1.47 17.18 8.67
C ARG A 43 -0.05 17.44 8.16
N LYS A 44 0.05 18.04 6.97
CA LYS A 44 1.32 18.56 6.44
C LYS A 44 1.95 19.45 7.51
N SER A 45 3.27 19.34 7.72
CA SER A 45 4.06 20.10 8.71
C SER A 45 4.03 19.59 10.16
N THR A 46 3.62 18.35 10.41
CA THR A 46 3.96 17.68 11.69
C THR A 46 5.41 17.22 11.68
N SER A 47 6.03 17.06 12.85
CA SER A 47 7.41 16.56 12.95
C SER A 47 7.58 15.19 12.29
N GLU A 48 6.58 14.31 12.42
CA GLU A 48 6.54 12.99 11.77
C GLU A 48 6.48 13.11 10.24
N ASP A 49 5.60 13.95 9.69
CA ASP A 49 5.48 14.19 8.24
C ASP A 49 6.81 14.71 7.66
N SER A 50 7.46 15.67 8.32
CA SER A 50 8.75 16.21 7.86
C SER A 50 9.86 15.16 7.87
N ILE A 51 9.95 14.32 8.90
CA ILE A 51 10.96 13.26 8.99
C ILE A 51 10.73 12.20 7.91
N ILE A 52 9.48 11.75 7.70
CA ILE A 52 9.16 10.73 6.69
C ILE A 52 9.46 11.26 5.29
N ARG A 53 9.09 12.51 4.99
CA ARG A 53 9.41 13.15 3.71
C ARG A 53 10.92 13.26 3.51
N ALA A 54 11.66 13.75 4.51
CA ALA A 54 13.11 13.88 4.43
C ALA A 54 13.78 12.52 4.21
N SER A 55 13.36 11.49 4.95
CA SER A 55 13.83 10.11 4.79
C SER A 55 13.53 9.56 3.39
N PHE A 56 12.30 9.76 2.91
CA PHE A 56 11.88 9.33 1.57
C PHE A 56 12.74 9.96 0.47
N PHE A 57 12.88 11.29 0.46
CA PHE A 57 13.64 11.99 -0.57
C PHE A 57 15.15 11.76 -0.46
N SER A 58 15.69 11.76 0.76
CA SER A 58 17.11 11.42 0.99
C SER A 58 17.42 10.00 0.53
N GLY A 59 16.48 9.06 0.69
CA GLY A 59 16.65 7.66 0.30
C GLY A 59 16.58 7.42 -1.21
N MET A 60 16.08 8.38 -1.99
CA MET A 60 16.10 8.30 -3.46
C MET A 60 17.47 8.69 -4.05
N GLY A 61 18.39 9.20 -3.20
CA GLY A 61 19.76 9.51 -3.58
C GLY A 61 19.89 10.66 -4.59
N GLN A 62 20.97 10.67 -5.37
CA GLN A 62 21.29 11.71 -6.34
C GLN A 62 20.47 11.63 -7.65
N ASN A 63 19.37 10.88 -7.67
CA ASN A 63 18.48 10.77 -8.83
C ASN A 63 17.62 12.03 -8.98
N LEU A 64 18.26 13.19 -9.15
CA LEU A 64 17.67 14.53 -9.19
C LEU A 64 16.45 14.61 -10.13
N GLY A 65 16.55 14.03 -11.33
CA GLY A 65 15.46 14.04 -12.31
C GLY A 65 14.19 13.29 -11.88
N LEU A 66 14.32 12.25 -11.03
CA LEU A 66 13.16 11.57 -10.43
C LEU A 66 12.68 12.31 -9.19
N VAL A 67 13.60 12.77 -8.34
CA VAL A 67 13.30 13.50 -7.11
C VAL A 67 12.45 14.74 -7.38
N GLU A 68 12.85 15.57 -8.36
CA GLU A 68 12.15 16.81 -8.71
C GLU A 68 10.72 16.58 -9.21
N LYS A 69 10.47 15.42 -9.83
CA LYS A 69 9.20 15.07 -10.45
C LYS A 69 8.36 14.15 -9.57
N THR A 70 8.88 13.77 -8.41
CA THR A 70 8.18 12.93 -7.44
C THR A 70 7.47 13.82 -6.43
N LYS A 71 6.17 13.58 -6.25
CA LYS A 71 5.34 14.35 -5.33
C LYS A 71 4.62 13.43 -4.37
N ILE A 72 4.92 13.54 -3.08
CA ILE A 72 4.15 12.84 -2.04
C ILE A 72 2.80 13.54 -1.89
N VAL A 73 1.74 12.82 -2.25
CA VAL A 73 0.35 13.27 -2.21
C VAL A 73 -0.22 13.15 -0.81
N ALA A 74 -0.02 12.00 -0.16
CA ALA A 74 -0.55 11.72 1.17
C ALA A 74 0.39 10.82 1.99
N ILE A 75 0.36 11.00 3.31
CA ILE A 75 0.97 10.11 4.29
C ILE A 75 -0.11 9.73 5.28
N HIS A 76 -0.33 8.45 5.49
CA HIS A 76 -1.29 7.91 6.43
C HIS A 76 -0.56 7.18 7.55
N LYS A 77 -0.97 7.40 8.80
CA LYS A 77 -0.42 6.72 9.98
C LYS A 77 -1.29 5.53 10.34
N ASN A 78 -0.69 4.39 10.62
CA ASN A 78 -1.41 3.24 11.16
C ASN A 78 -1.76 3.51 12.63
N LEU A 79 -3.05 3.61 12.95
CA LEU A 79 -3.52 3.78 14.33
C LEU A 79 -3.85 2.43 14.98
N ASN A 80 -3.86 1.35 14.21
CA ASN A 80 -4.25 0.01 14.65
C ASN A 80 -5.60 0.00 15.43
N PRO A 81 -6.69 0.62 14.93
CA PRO A 81 -7.94 0.71 15.68
C PRO A 81 -8.67 -0.63 15.77
N SER A 82 -8.49 -1.51 14.78
CA SER A 82 -9.13 -2.83 14.75
C SER A 82 -8.55 -3.77 15.82
N CYS A 83 -9.35 -4.73 16.29
CA CYS A 83 -8.90 -5.75 17.24
C CYS A 83 -7.65 -6.48 16.72
N SER A 84 -7.68 -6.93 15.46
CA SER A 84 -6.55 -7.57 14.79
C SER A 84 -5.32 -6.64 14.70
N GLY A 85 -5.52 -5.35 14.42
CA GLY A 85 -4.45 -4.35 14.42
C GLY A 85 -3.77 -4.21 15.79
N LYS A 86 -4.57 -4.09 16.86
CA LYS A 86 -4.05 -4.02 18.25
C LYS A 86 -3.26 -5.26 18.62
N VAL A 87 -3.79 -6.45 18.31
CA VAL A 87 -3.13 -7.73 18.59
C VAL A 87 -1.83 -7.86 17.80
N ARG A 88 -1.79 -7.47 16.52
CA ARG A 88 -0.54 -7.45 15.73
C ARG A 88 0.50 -6.50 16.32
N ALA A 89 0.10 -5.29 16.71
CA ALA A 89 0.99 -4.32 17.32
C ALA A 89 1.54 -4.81 18.68
N GLN A 90 0.69 -5.41 19.52
CA GLN A 90 1.11 -6.02 20.78
C GLN A 90 2.02 -7.22 20.57
N SER A 91 1.69 -8.10 19.62
CA SER A 91 2.51 -9.26 19.27
C SER A 91 3.91 -8.82 18.83
N PHE A 92 3.99 -7.80 17.97
CA PHE A 92 5.26 -7.21 17.55
C PHE A 92 6.08 -6.69 18.74
N GLN A 93 5.45 -6.03 19.71
CA GLN A 93 6.15 -5.57 20.93
C GLN A 93 6.70 -6.74 21.77
N VAL A 94 5.94 -7.82 21.89
CA VAL A 94 6.38 -9.03 22.60
C VAL A 94 7.59 -9.66 21.90
N PHE A 95 7.53 -9.82 20.57
CA PHE A 95 8.67 -10.35 19.81
C PHE A 95 9.89 -9.42 19.88
N ALA A 96 9.70 -8.10 19.81
CA ALA A 96 10.78 -7.14 19.95
C ALA A 96 11.48 -7.29 21.30
N LYS A 97 10.70 -7.43 22.39
CA LYS A 97 11.26 -7.67 23.72
C LYS A 97 12.01 -9.01 23.79
N ALA A 98 11.42 -10.09 23.28
CA ALA A 98 12.04 -11.42 23.30
C ALA A 98 13.37 -11.44 22.53
N VAL A 99 13.45 -10.75 21.38
CA VAL A 99 14.71 -10.62 20.62
C VAL A 99 15.71 -9.76 21.39
N ALA A 100 15.29 -8.62 21.98
CA ALA A 100 16.18 -7.82 22.82
C ALA A 100 16.79 -8.64 23.96
N ASP A 101 15.97 -9.40 24.69
CA ASP A 101 16.40 -10.24 25.80
C ASP A 101 17.43 -11.30 25.34
N LYS A 102 17.22 -11.89 24.15
CA LYS A 102 18.16 -12.85 23.53
C LYS A 102 19.48 -12.22 23.07
N ARG A 103 19.50 -10.91 22.77
CA ARG A 103 20.62 -10.20 22.11
C ARG A 103 21.34 -9.18 23.01
N GLY A 104 21.16 -9.27 24.32
CA GLY A 104 21.86 -8.39 25.27
C GLY A 104 21.21 -7.01 25.42
N GLY A 105 19.90 -6.91 25.17
CA GLY A 105 19.07 -5.73 25.45
C GLY A 105 18.66 -4.91 24.23
N ASP A 106 19.15 -5.23 23.02
CA ASP A 106 18.76 -4.53 21.79
C ASP A 106 18.20 -5.48 20.73
N ALA A 107 16.97 -5.20 20.30
CA ALA A 107 16.30 -5.94 19.23
C ALA A 107 16.70 -5.50 17.82
N ASN A 108 17.57 -4.47 17.70
CA ASN A 108 17.98 -3.87 16.44
C ASN A 108 16.76 -3.42 15.62
N LEU A 109 15.89 -2.61 16.25
CA LEU A 109 14.68 -2.10 15.62
C LEU A 109 15.02 -1.02 14.60
N LYS A 110 14.59 -1.20 13.35
CA LYS A 110 14.80 -0.25 12.25
C LYS A 110 13.51 0.07 11.52
N TYR A 111 13.53 1.19 10.80
CA TYR A 111 12.52 1.49 9.79
C TYR A 111 12.99 0.99 8.42
N ALA A 112 12.06 0.46 7.64
CA ALA A 112 12.30 -0.03 6.29
C ALA A 112 11.10 0.20 5.38
N TRP A 113 11.38 0.44 4.11
CA TRP A 113 10.43 0.65 3.02
C TRP A 113 10.04 -0.70 2.40
N TYR A 114 8.76 -0.83 2.08
CA TYR A 114 8.22 -1.93 1.31
C TYR A 114 7.37 -1.37 0.18
N GLY A 115 7.80 -1.61 -1.07
CA GLY A 115 7.07 -1.21 -2.26
C GLY A 115 6.35 -2.38 -2.89
N ALA A 116 5.04 -2.23 -3.09
CA ALA A 116 4.18 -3.23 -3.70
C ALA A 116 3.01 -2.55 -4.45
N SER A 117 2.11 -3.35 -5.02
CA SER A 117 0.87 -2.83 -5.59
C SER A 117 -0.07 -2.34 -4.49
N ARG A 118 -1.02 -1.47 -4.86
CA ARG A 118 -2.08 -1.02 -3.94
C ARG A 118 -2.85 -2.21 -3.37
N ASP A 119 -3.22 -3.17 -4.21
CA ASP A 119 -4.00 -4.35 -3.80
C ASP A 119 -3.21 -5.21 -2.80
N GLU A 120 -1.91 -5.41 -3.02
CA GLU A 120 -1.07 -6.15 -2.09
C GLU A 120 -0.93 -5.42 -0.74
N ILE A 121 -0.74 -4.10 -0.76
CA ILE A 121 -0.72 -3.29 0.46
C ILE A 121 -2.05 -3.45 1.20
N CYS A 122 -3.17 -3.35 0.51
CA CYS A 122 -4.50 -3.52 1.07
C CYS A 122 -4.68 -4.89 1.76
N GLU A 123 -4.26 -5.96 1.11
CA GLU A 123 -4.27 -7.31 1.67
C GLU A 123 -3.39 -7.41 2.92
N ILE A 124 -2.20 -6.79 2.92
CA ILE A 124 -1.32 -6.73 4.09
C ILE A 124 -2.00 -6.04 5.27
N LEU A 125 -2.79 -4.99 5.03
CA LEU A 125 -3.51 -4.30 6.10
C LEU A 125 -4.58 -5.18 6.74
N ILE A 126 -5.31 -5.94 5.92
CA ILE A 126 -6.39 -6.81 6.41
C ILE A 126 -5.80 -8.05 7.08
N HIS A 127 -4.99 -8.80 6.34
CA HIS A 127 -4.58 -10.17 6.69
C HIS A 127 -3.16 -10.27 7.26
N GLY A 128 -2.37 -9.20 7.22
CA GLY A 128 -0.94 -9.23 7.51
C GLY A 128 -0.12 -9.63 6.28
N PHE A 129 1.20 -9.65 6.44
CA PHE A 129 2.09 -10.14 5.39
C PHE A 129 1.76 -11.60 5.10
N SER A 130 1.50 -11.90 3.84
CA SER A 130 1.14 -13.23 3.39
C SER A 130 1.72 -13.49 2.02
N TRP A 131 1.72 -14.75 1.62
CA TRP A 131 2.19 -15.14 0.31
C TRP A 131 1.13 -14.71 -0.72
N TYR A 132 1.47 -13.74 -1.57
CA TYR A 132 0.62 -13.42 -2.73
C TYR A 132 1.05 -14.25 -3.94
N ARG A 133 0.12 -15.04 -4.48
CA ARG A 133 0.34 -15.85 -5.70
C ARG A 133 0.25 -14.91 -6.91
N LYS A 134 1.36 -14.24 -7.30
CA LYS A 134 1.43 -13.67 -8.66
C LYS A 134 1.25 -14.83 -9.65
N ALA A 135 0.14 -14.79 -10.40
CA ALA A 135 -0.14 -15.75 -11.45
C ALA A 135 1.04 -15.77 -12.43
N ALA A 136 1.56 -16.97 -12.69
CA ALA A 136 2.57 -17.36 -13.69
C ALA A 136 3.46 -16.24 -14.27
N GLY A 137 4.72 -16.14 -13.84
CA GLY A 137 5.69 -15.32 -14.58
C GLY A 137 7.13 -15.25 -14.08
N ASN A 138 7.39 -15.38 -12.77
CA ASN A 138 8.77 -15.48 -12.29
C ASN A 138 8.84 -16.28 -11.00
N ILE A 139 9.45 -17.45 -11.10
CA ILE A 139 9.83 -18.30 -9.97
C ILE A 139 11.18 -17.75 -9.50
N ASP A 140 11.17 -16.60 -8.84
CA ASP A 140 12.39 -16.06 -8.24
C ASP A 140 12.16 -15.84 -6.74
N CYS A 141 13.25 -15.87 -6.00
CA CYS A 141 13.46 -15.82 -4.55
C CYS A 141 12.44 -15.08 -3.63
N SER A 142 11.59 -14.18 -4.14
CA SER A 142 10.43 -13.57 -3.45
C SER A 142 9.45 -14.58 -2.83
N ARG A 143 9.50 -15.87 -3.21
CA ARG A 143 8.59 -16.90 -2.66
C ARG A 143 8.83 -17.27 -1.19
N ARG A 144 9.95 -16.86 -0.59
CA ARG A 144 10.40 -17.40 0.72
C ARG A 144 10.66 -16.35 1.80
N CYS A 145 10.79 -15.09 1.40
CA CYS A 145 11.10 -14.00 2.32
C CYS A 145 10.48 -12.69 1.84
N ILE A 146 10.20 -11.81 2.79
CA ILE A 146 9.86 -10.42 2.54
C ILE A 146 11.16 -9.63 2.49
N SER A 147 11.33 -8.88 1.42
CA SER A 147 12.45 -7.96 1.24
C SER A 147 11.98 -6.54 1.53
N LEU A 148 12.70 -5.83 2.39
CA LEU A 148 12.47 -4.42 2.68
C LEU A 148 13.74 -3.61 2.43
N SER A 149 13.60 -2.40 1.89
CA SER A 149 14.73 -1.50 1.72
C SER A 149 14.94 -0.68 2.99
N PRO A 150 16.18 -0.51 3.51
CA PRO A 150 16.44 0.31 4.68
C PRO A 150 15.93 1.75 4.52
N ALA A 151 15.63 2.44 5.63
CA ALA A 151 15.11 3.81 5.59
C ALA A 151 15.94 4.79 4.73
N LYS A 152 17.27 4.58 4.66
CA LYS A 152 18.20 5.38 3.86
C LYS A 152 18.21 5.06 2.36
N PHE A 153 17.47 4.05 1.92
CA PHE A 153 17.46 3.56 0.53
C PHE A 153 16.01 3.31 0.11
N SER A 154 15.25 4.37 -0.16
CA SER A 154 13.85 4.26 -0.61
C SER A 154 13.74 3.94 -2.11
N PHE A 155 14.79 4.20 -2.90
CA PHE A 155 14.77 4.10 -4.36
C PHE A 155 14.30 2.74 -4.89
N ASP A 156 14.83 1.64 -4.35
CA ASP A 156 14.47 0.29 -4.81
C ASP A 156 13.00 -0.05 -4.51
N SER A 157 12.50 0.39 -3.34
CA SER A 157 11.08 0.26 -2.98
C SER A 157 10.18 1.14 -3.85
N VAL A 158 10.64 2.34 -4.20
CA VAL A 158 9.94 3.22 -5.15
C VAL A 158 9.82 2.53 -6.52
N LEU A 159 10.89 1.90 -7.01
CA LEU A 159 10.88 1.14 -8.27
C LEU A 159 9.97 -0.10 -8.22
N SER A 160 9.86 -0.78 -7.06
CA SER A 160 9.01 -1.97 -6.92
C SER A 160 7.53 -1.66 -6.73
N SER A 161 7.17 -0.41 -6.40
CA SER A 161 5.76 0.00 -6.30
C SER A 161 5.09 0.04 -7.68
N GLU A 162 3.81 -0.31 -7.74
CA GLU A 162 3.02 -0.30 -8.99
C GLU A 162 2.09 0.93 -9.02
N VAL A 163 1.85 1.50 -10.21
CA VAL A 163 0.88 2.59 -10.37
C VAL A 163 -0.53 2.02 -10.23
N ASP A 164 -1.31 2.59 -9.33
CA ASP A 164 -2.69 2.23 -9.12
C ASP A 164 -3.61 2.87 -10.19
N GLU A 165 -4.88 2.58 -10.06
CA GLU A 165 -5.92 3.13 -10.91
C GLU A 165 -6.11 4.65 -10.79
N THR A 166 -5.56 5.32 -9.78
CA THR A 166 -5.63 6.77 -9.64
C THR A 166 -4.39 7.48 -10.22
N GLY A 167 -3.40 6.71 -10.69
CA GLY A 167 -2.10 7.23 -11.14
C GLY A 167 -1.10 7.41 -10.01
N LEU A 168 -1.43 6.94 -8.80
CA LEU A 168 -0.59 7.01 -7.61
C LEU A 168 0.18 5.72 -7.40
N ARG A 169 1.30 5.83 -6.70
CA ARG A 169 2.05 4.70 -6.17
C ARG A 169 2.00 4.75 -4.65
N HIS A 170 2.15 3.59 -4.03
CA HIS A 170 2.07 3.47 -2.57
C HIS A 170 3.27 2.70 -2.03
N LEU A 171 3.85 3.20 -0.94
CA LEU A 171 4.83 2.47 -0.14
C LEU A 171 4.30 2.25 1.26
N LEU A 172 4.71 1.14 1.86
CA LEU A 172 4.63 0.91 3.29
C LEU A 172 5.96 1.28 3.95
N LEU A 173 5.89 2.09 5.00
CA LEU A 173 6.99 2.26 5.95
C LEU A 173 6.71 1.39 7.16
N CYS A 174 7.56 0.39 7.36
CA CYS A 174 7.43 -0.62 8.39
C CYS A 174 8.48 -0.44 9.47
N ARG A 175 8.14 -0.81 10.71
CA ARG A 175 9.11 -1.07 11.76
C ARG A 175 9.49 -2.55 11.70
N VAL A 176 10.78 -2.85 11.72
CA VAL A 176 11.32 -4.19 11.52
C VAL A 176 12.24 -4.56 12.69
N ILE A 177 12.08 -5.77 13.21
CA ILE A 177 13.00 -6.38 14.18
C ILE A 177 14.08 -7.10 13.40
N LEU A 178 15.33 -6.62 13.46
CA LEU A 178 16.44 -7.24 12.74
C LEU A 178 17.26 -8.20 13.62
N GLY A 179 17.31 -7.99 14.94
CA GLY A 179 18.13 -8.78 15.85
C GLY A 179 19.57 -8.96 15.35
N LYS A 180 20.11 -10.19 15.49
CA LYS A 180 21.39 -10.59 14.90
C LYS A 180 21.18 -10.94 13.42
N GLN A 181 21.94 -10.28 12.56
CA GLN A 181 21.80 -10.35 11.11
C GLN A 181 22.81 -11.35 10.51
N GLU A 182 22.42 -12.08 9.47
CA GLU A 182 23.32 -12.86 8.61
C GLU A 182 23.35 -12.35 7.17
N VAL A 183 24.46 -12.59 6.47
CA VAL A 183 24.53 -12.34 5.03
C VAL A 183 23.84 -13.48 4.30
N VAL A 184 22.82 -13.17 3.49
CA VAL A 184 22.11 -14.16 2.70
C VAL A 184 22.72 -14.20 1.29
N THR A 185 23.54 -15.22 1.04
CA THR A 185 24.18 -15.44 -0.28
C THR A 185 23.43 -16.45 -1.14
N ASP A 186 22.65 -17.34 -0.53
CA ASP A 186 21.86 -18.36 -1.25
C ASP A 186 20.43 -17.88 -1.46
N SER A 187 20.02 -17.77 -2.73
CA SER A 187 18.65 -17.45 -3.11
C SER A 187 17.64 -18.53 -2.70
N ASN A 188 18.13 -19.71 -2.30
CA ASN A 188 17.32 -20.83 -1.82
C ASN A 188 17.01 -20.85 -0.32
N GLN A 189 17.67 -20.01 0.47
CA GLN A 189 17.49 -19.98 1.91
C GLN A 189 16.09 -19.50 2.31
N PHE A 190 15.38 -20.31 3.12
CA PHE A 190 13.99 -20.04 3.56
C PHE A 190 13.81 -19.99 5.08
N HIS A 191 14.88 -20.21 5.84
CA HIS A 191 14.99 -19.95 7.27
C HIS A 191 16.42 -19.47 7.58
N PRO A 192 16.70 -18.97 8.79
CA PRO A 192 18.05 -18.62 9.17
C PRO A 192 19.02 -19.80 9.08
N SER A 193 20.30 -19.57 8.75
CA SER A 193 21.29 -20.66 8.62
C SER A 193 21.58 -21.35 9.96
N SER A 194 21.35 -20.63 11.06
CA SER A 194 21.59 -21.05 12.44
C SER A 194 20.57 -20.37 13.36
N PRO A 195 20.17 -20.98 14.48
CA PRO A 195 19.25 -20.38 15.46
C PRO A 195 19.81 -19.11 16.11
N GLU A 196 21.08 -18.81 15.87
CA GLU A 196 21.71 -17.58 16.32
C GLU A 196 21.29 -16.34 15.51
N PHE A 197 20.72 -16.47 14.32
CA PHE A 197 20.32 -15.34 13.49
C PHE A 197 18.81 -15.10 13.56
N ASP A 198 18.42 -13.84 13.46
CA ASP A 198 17.02 -13.40 13.51
C ASP A 198 16.58 -12.78 12.18
N SER A 199 17.48 -12.04 11.53
CA SER A 199 17.21 -11.46 10.21
C SER A 199 18.40 -11.54 9.23
N GLY A 200 18.22 -11.06 8.00
CA GLY A 200 19.13 -11.28 6.87
C GLY A 200 19.40 -10.00 6.12
N VAL A 201 20.59 -9.91 5.57
CA VAL A 201 21.05 -8.76 4.80
C VAL A 201 21.82 -9.19 3.57
N ASP A 202 21.91 -8.28 2.61
CA ASP A 202 22.83 -8.37 1.48
C ASP A 202 24.28 -8.04 1.88
N ASP A 203 24.49 -7.10 2.80
CA ASP A 203 25.79 -6.72 3.34
C ASP A 203 25.68 -6.31 4.82
N LEU A 204 26.63 -6.74 5.66
CA LEU A 204 26.62 -6.43 7.10
C LEU A 204 27.06 -5.00 7.43
N SER A 205 27.91 -4.40 6.59
CA SER A 205 28.47 -3.08 6.82
C SER A 205 27.58 -1.96 6.26
N ALA A 206 26.99 -2.20 5.09
CA ALA A 206 26.17 -1.25 4.35
C ALA A 206 24.97 -1.97 3.73
N PRO A 207 24.01 -2.45 4.56
CA PRO A 207 22.86 -3.18 4.05
C PRO A 207 22.03 -2.29 3.13
N ARG A 208 21.63 -2.82 1.97
CA ARG A 208 20.64 -2.22 1.06
C ARG A 208 19.35 -3.01 1.02
N LYS A 209 19.35 -4.22 1.56
CA LYS A 209 18.20 -5.11 1.60
C LYS A 209 18.11 -5.78 2.96
N TYR A 210 16.98 -5.62 3.63
CA TYR A 210 16.61 -6.42 4.77
C TYR A 210 15.74 -7.57 4.31
N ILE A 211 16.09 -8.77 4.74
CA ILE A 211 15.40 -10.00 4.42
C ILE A 211 14.75 -10.48 5.72
N VAL A 212 13.44 -10.70 5.67
CA VAL A 212 12.67 -11.31 6.76
C VAL A 212 12.00 -12.55 6.21
N TRP A 213 12.34 -13.71 6.75
CA TRP A 213 11.81 -15.00 6.35
C TRP A 213 10.30 -15.07 6.61
N SER A 214 9.62 -15.88 5.80
CA SER A 214 8.17 -16.09 5.90
C SER A 214 7.71 -16.52 7.30
N ALA A 215 8.51 -17.31 8.02
CA ALA A 215 8.23 -17.73 9.40
C ALA A 215 8.12 -16.55 10.38
N TYR A 216 8.74 -15.40 10.06
CA TYR A 216 8.85 -14.24 10.94
C TYR A 216 8.15 -12.99 10.41
N MET A 217 7.63 -13.01 9.18
CA MET A 217 7.09 -11.81 8.52
C MET A 217 6.00 -11.08 9.33
N ASN A 218 5.11 -11.81 10.01
CA ASN A 218 4.01 -11.22 10.79
C ASN A 218 4.37 -10.89 12.25
N SER A 219 5.49 -11.41 12.75
CA SER A 219 5.99 -11.12 14.10
C SER A 219 7.05 -10.02 14.09
N HIS A 220 7.82 -9.92 13.01
CA HIS A 220 9.00 -9.06 12.89
C HIS A 220 8.80 -7.83 12.01
N ILE A 221 7.64 -7.69 11.36
CA ILE A 221 7.31 -6.52 10.55
C ILE A 221 6.00 -5.91 11.03
N LEU A 222 6.02 -4.62 11.34
CA LEU A 222 4.83 -3.85 11.70
C LEU A 222 4.64 -2.67 10.74
N PRO A 223 3.57 -2.67 9.90
CA PRO A 223 3.22 -1.51 9.08
C PRO A 223 2.91 -0.30 9.95
N CYS A 224 3.60 0.82 9.71
CA CYS A 224 3.44 2.05 10.49
C CYS A 224 2.86 3.20 9.67
N TYR A 225 3.27 3.35 8.41
CA TYR A 225 2.78 4.41 7.53
C TYR A 225 2.56 3.93 6.11
N ILE A 226 1.61 4.56 5.41
CA ILE A 226 1.44 4.45 3.96
C ILE A 226 1.82 5.79 3.34
N ILE A 227 2.68 5.77 2.34
CA ILE A 227 3.13 6.95 1.61
C ILE A 227 2.60 6.82 0.19
N SER A 228 1.66 7.68 -0.17
CA SER A 228 1.07 7.76 -1.51
C SER A 228 1.73 8.90 -2.29
N PHE A 229 2.26 8.61 -3.46
CA PHE A 229 3.06 9.55 -4.24
C PHE A 229 2.86 9.39 -5.75
N GLU A 230 3.09 10.49 -6.46
CA GLU A 230 3.16 10.53 -7.93
C GLU A 230 4.64 10.44 -8.33
N ALA A 231 4.98 9.55 -9.27
CA ALA A 231 6.32 9.45 -9.84
C ALA A 231 6.25 9.05 -11.33
N PRO A 232 6.59 9.96 -12.26
CA PRO A 232 6.36 9.77 -13.69
C PRO A 232 7.33 8.80 -14.42
N TYR A 233 8.43 8.36 -13.81
CA TYR A 233 9.56 7.71 -14.55
C TYR A 233 9.83 6.23 -14.24
N LEU A 234 8.97 5.53 -13.52
CA LEU A 234 9.30 4.17 -13.08
C LEU A 234 8.66 3.17 -14.05
N ARG A 235 9.45 2.55 -14.95
CA ARG A 235 8.95 1.45 -15.78
C ARG A 235 9.84 0.20 -15.73
N ASP A 236 9.10 -0.89 -15.66
CA ASP A 236 9.42 -2.31 -15.74
C ASP A 236 10.65 -2.65 -16.59
N SER A 237 11.64 -3.29 -15.95
CA SER A 237 12.68 -4.24 -16.43
C SER A 237 13.35 -4.13 -17.83
N LYS A 238 13.04 -3.16 -18.70
CA LYS A 238 13.50 -3.10 -20.11
C LYS A 238 14.06 -1.74 -20.59
N GLY A 239 14.51 -0.89 -19.67
CA GLY A 239 15.38 0.26 -20.02
C GLY A 239 14.71 1.64 -19.94
N LEU A 240 15.57 2.64 -19.77
CA LEU A 240 15.25 4.05 -19.55
C LEU A 240 14.74 4.69 -20.85
N LEU A 241 13.45 4.57 -21.13
CA LEU A 241 12.78 5.41 -22.13
C LEU A 241 12.24 6.64 -21.43
N GLU A 242 12.66 7.81 -21.93
CA GLU A 242 12.08 9.10 -21.60
C GLU A 242 10.56 8.98 -21.49
N ALA A 243 9.99 9.35 -20.34
CA ALA A 243 8.56 9.61 -20.22
C ALA A 243 8.22 10.94 -20.93
N ASN A 244 8.53 11.02 -22.22
CA ASN A 244 7.80 11.86 -23.13
C ASN A 244 6.52 11.07 -23.46
N THR A 245 5.37 11.60 -23.03
CA THR A 245 3.99 11.09 -23.24
C THR A 245 3.46 9.95 -22.34
N ILE A 246 3.44 10.16 -21.02
CA ILE A 246 2.20 9.87 -20.28
C ILE A 246 1.77 11.13 -19.52
N GLN A 247 1.44 12.20 -20.26
CA GLN A 247 0.16 12.83 -19.95
C GLN A 247 -0.90 11.72 -20.10
N PRO A 248 -1.91 11.62 -19.23
CA PRO A 248 -3.06 10.80 -19.54
C PRO A 248 -3.61 11.35 -20.86
N ARG A 249 -3.37 10.67 -21.98
CA ARG A 249 -3.89 11.10 -23.29
C ARG A 249 -5.41 10.94 -23.36
N SER A 250 -6.09 10.74 -22.25
CA SER A 250 -7.54 10.75 -22.19
C SER A 250 -7.99 11.29 -20.83
N PRO A 251 -8.99 12.20 -20.79
CA PRO A 251 -9.74 12.39 -19.57
C PRO A 251 -10.29 11.02 -19.13
N TRP A 252 -10.25 10.77 -17.83
CA TRP A 252 -10.77 9.54 -17.26
C TRP A 252 -12.26 9.38 -17.59
N MET A 253 -12.61 8.40 -18.43
CA MET A 253 -14.00 8.09 -18.74
C MET A 253 -14.54 7.06 -17.75
N SER A 254 -15.65 7.37 -17.08
CA SER A 254 -16.33 6.44 -16.18
C SER A 254 -16.90 5.23 -16.94
N PHE A 255 -17.00 4.06 -16.29
CA PHE A 255 -17.60 2.87 -16.91
C PHE A 255 -19.04 3.11 -17.43
N PRO A 256 -19.94 3.82 -16.72
CA PRO A 256 -21.24 4.21 -17.28
C PRO A 256 -21.13 4.95 -18.62
N LYS A 257 -20.19 5.89 -18.72
CA LYS A 257 -19.98 6.69 -19.92
C LYS A 257 -19.38 5.83 -21.05
N LEU A 258 -18.44 4.94 -20.72
CA LEU A 258 -17.89 3.96 -21.66
C LEU A 258 -18.98 3.04 -22.21
N ILE A 259 -19.81 2.48 -21.34
CA ILE A 259 -20.93 1.58 -21.72
C ILE A 259 -21.93 2.33 -22.59
N SER A 260 -22.26 3.58 -22.25
CA SER A 260 -23.14 4.43 -23.07
C SER A 260 -22.55 4.77 -24.45
N MET A 261 -21.22 4.83 -24.58
CA MET A 261 -20.58 5.04 -25.89
C MET A 261 -20.53 3.73 -26.68
N LEU A 262 -20.22 2.61 -26.02
CA LEU A 262 -20.21 1.28 -26.62
C LEU A 262 -21.60 0.84 -27.11
N SER A 263 -22.68 1.30 -26.47
CA SER A 263 -24.05 1.01 -26.91
C SER A 263 -24.39 1.53 -28.31
N ARG A 264 -23.59 2.46 -28.85
CA ARG A 264 -23.72 2.95 -30.23
C ARG A 264 -23.14 1.97 -31.27
N PHE A 265 -22.36 0.99 -30.83
CA PHE A 265 -21.57 0.11 -31.71
C PHE A 265 -21.80 -1.38 -31.45
N LEU A 266 -22.16 -1.76 -30.22
CA LEU A 266 -22.39 -3.15 -29.84
C LEU A 266 -23.83 -3.60 -30.09
N GLY A 267 -23.99 -4.88 -30.44
CA GLY A 267 -25.30 -5.50 -30.61
C GLY A 267 -26.02 -5.73 -29.26
N PRO A 268 -27.33 -6.01 -29.28
CA PRO A 268 -28.13 -6.22 -28.06
C PRO A 268 -27.59 -7.32 -27.14
N SER A 269 -27.06 -8.41 -27.71
CA SER A 269 -26.49 -9.55 -26.96
C SER A 269 -25.21 -9.15 -26.21
N ASP A 270 -24.33 -8.41 -26.88
CA ASP A 270 -23.07 -7.93 -26.30
C ASP A 270 -23.34 -6.87 -25.23
N MET A 271 -24.30 -5.98 -25.48
CA MET A 271 -24.75 -4.99 -24.49
C MET A 271 -25.40 -5.63 -23.27
N ALA A 272 -26.18 -6.69 -23.43
CA ALA A 272 -26.76 -7.43 -22.30
C ALA A 272 -25.66 -8.07 -21.45
N SER A 273 -24.66 -8.68 -22.10
CA SER A 273 -23.50 -9.28 -21.42
C SER A 273 -22.67 -8.22 -20.69
N LEU A 274 -22.42 -7.07 -21.33
CA LEU A 274 -21.68 -5.96 -20.76
C LEU A 274 -22.39 -5.33 -19.55
N ASN A 275 -23.70 -5.12 -19.66
CA ASN A 275 -24.52 -4.59 -18.55
C ASN A 275 -24.58 -5.57 -17.38
N LYS A 276 -24.64 -6.88 -17.65
CA LYS A 276 -24.56 -7.91 -16.60
C LYS A 276 -23.23 -7.85 -15.86
N GLN A 277 -22.11 -7.83 -16.58
CA GLN A 277 -20.78 -7.71 -15.97
C GLN A 277 -20.64 -6.42 -15.16
N TYR A 278 -21.20 -5.32 -15.66
CA TYR A 278 -21.20 -4.05 -14.94
C TYR A 278 -22.06 -4.11 -13.66
N ALA A 279 -23.22 -4.77 -13.69
CA ALA A 279 -24.03 -5.01 -12.49
C ALA A 279 -23.31 -5.89 -11.47
N ASP A 280 -22.67 -6.99 -11.92
CA ASP A 280 -21.87 -7.86 -11.07
C ASP A 280 -20.70 -7.10 -10.41
N PHE A 281 -20.12 -6.12 -11.11
CA PHE A 281 -19.10 -5.22 -10.55
C PHE A 281 -19.67 -4.29 -9.47
N GLN A 282 -20.84 -3.69 -9.71
CA GLN A 282 -21.51 -2.84 -8.71
C GLN A 282 -21.89 -3.63 -7.45
N GLU A 283 -22.24 -4.91 -7.61
CA GLU A 283 -22.53 -5.84 -6.52
C GLU A 283 -21.28 -6.48 -5.91
N LYS A 284 -20.07 -6.06 -6.32
CA LYS A 284 -18.77 -6.56 -5.83
C LYS A 284 -18.54 -8.06 -6.04
N LYS A 285 -19.23 -8.69 -7.00
CA LYS A 285 -19.04 -10.09 -7.39
C LYS A 285 -17.83 -10.29 -8.29
N ILE A 286 -17.45 -9.26 -9.05
CA ILE A 286 -16.25 -9.24 -9.88
C ILE A 286 -15.38 -8.02 -9.56
N THR A 287 -14.09 -8.17 -9.77
CA THR A 287 -13.09 -7.11 -9.60
C THR A 287 -13.01 -6.21 -10.83
N ARG A 288 -12.47 -5.01 -10.67
CA ARG A 288 -12.29 -4.07 -11.78
C ARG A 288 -11.42 -4.63 -12.92
N PRO A 289 -10.29 -5.34 -12.67
CA PRO A 289 -9.53 -5.97 -13.74
C PRO A 289 -10.36 -7.01 -14.52
N GLN A 290 -11.20 -7.78 -13.83
CA GLN A 290 -12.11 -8.72 -14.47
C GLN A 290 -13.15 -7.99 -15.34
N LEU A 291 -13.73 -6.88 -14.86
CA LEU A 291 -14.61 -6.04 -15.67
C LEU A 291 -13.88 -5.48 -16.91
N ILE A 292 -12.66 -4.96 -16.76
CA ILE A 292 -11.85 -4.45 -17.89
C ILE A 292 -11.58 -5.56 -18.90
N GLN A 293 -11.26 -6.77 -18.43
CA GLN A 293 -11.00 -7.91 -19.30
C GLN A 293 -12.27 -8.33 -20.05
N SER A 294 -13.41 -8.43 -19.37
CA SER A 294 -14.70 -8.72 -20.01
C SER A 294 -15.10 -7.64 -21.02
N VAL A 295 -14.87 -6.36 -20.71
CA VAL A 295 -15.10 -5.26 -21.66
C VAL A 295 -14.22 -5.41 -22.90
N LYS A 296 -12.95 -5.80 -22.74
CA LYS A 296 -12.02 -6.06 -23.86
C LYS A 296 -12.44 -7.26 -24.70
N GLU A 297 -12.95 -8.31 -24.07
CA GLU A 297 -13.43 -9.51 -24.75
C GLU A 297 -14.72 -9.24 -25.53
N ILE A 298 -15.64 -8.46 -24.97
CA ILE A 298 -16.94 -8.14 -25.60
C ILE A 298 -16.77 -7.08 -26.70
N ALA A 299 -16.06 -5.98 -26.41
CA ALA A 299 -15.96 -4.87 -27.35
C ALA A 299 -14.80 -5.03 -28.35
N GLY A 300 -13.75 -5.77 -27.98
CA GLY A 300 -12.52 -5.83 -28.73
C GLY A 300 -11.64 -4.58 -28.56
N ASN A 301 -10.32 -4.77 -28.59
CA ASN A 301 -9.34 -3.70 -28.36
C ASN A 301 -9.45 -2.56 -29.40
N GLN A 302 -9.83 -2.87 -30.64
CA GLN A 302 -9.94 -1.87 -31.72
C GLN A 302 -11.11 -0.91 -31.49
N LEU A 303 -12.28 -1.41 -31.12
CA LEU A 303 -13.45 -0.58 -30.83
C LEU A 303 -13.23 0.27 -29.57
N LEU A 304 -12.60 -0.29 -28.54
CA LEU A 304 -12.24 0.46 -27.34
C LEU A 304 -11.31 1.63 -27.64
N ALA A 305 -10.30 1.42 -28.48
CA ALA A 305 -9.42 2.50 -28.92
C ALA A 305 -10.18 3.60 -29.68
N ALA A 306 -11.11 3.22 -30.56
CA ALA A 306 -11.95 4.17 -31.29
C ALA A 306 -12.87 4.99 -30.36
N VAL A 307 -13.52 4.34 -29.40
CA VAL A 307 -14.42 4.99 -28.43
C VAL A 307 -13.67 5.95 -27.51
N VAL A 308 -12.47 5.58 -27.06
CA VAL A 308 -11.62 6.46 -26.26
C VAL A 308 -11.19 7.69 -27.07
N ASN A 309 -10.79 7.52 -28.33
CA ASN A 309 -10.47 8.64 -29.23
C ASN A 309 -11.67 9.56 -29.47
N LEU A 310 -12.89 9.02 -29.63
CA LEU A 310 -14.10 9.82 -29.76
C LEU A 310 -14.35 10.68 -28.51
N TYR A 311 -14.20 10.09 -27.32
CA TYR A 311 -14.38 10.80 -26.06
C TYR A 311 -13.35 11.94 -25.86
N ILE A 312 -12.09 11.70 -26.26
CA ILE A 312 -11.03 12.73 -26.22
C ILE A 312 -11.37 13.91 -27.14
N ASN A 313 -11.89 13.64 -28.34
CA ASN A 313 -12.26 14.69 -29.29
C ASN A 313 -13.50 15.48 -28.83
N GLU A 314 -14.50 14.81 -28.23
CA GLU A 314 -15.69 15.49 -27.66
C GLU A 314 -15.34 16.41 -26.48
N SER A 315 -14.34 16.04 -25.66
CA SER A 315 -13.90 16.84 -24.51
C SER A 315 -12.96 18.00 -24.89
N ALA A 316 -12.25 17.91 -26.01
CA ALA A 316 -11.44 19.01 -26.55
C ALA A 316 -12.29 20.11 -27.22
N GLY A 317 -13.42 19.76 -27.84
CA GLY A 317 -14.31 20.69 -28.54
C GLY A 317 -15.25 21.52 -27.65
N THR A 318 -15.24 21.29 -26.33
CA THR A 318 -16.07 22.04 -25.35
C THR A 318 -15.31 23.16 -24.63
N SER A 319 -14.07 23.42 -25.04
CA SER A 319 -13.17 24.45 -24.46
C SER A 319 -12.98 25.68 -25.34
N SER A 320 -13.83 25.91 -26.34
CA SER A 320 -13.79 27.06 -27.25
C SER A 320 -15.07 27.88 -27.19
#